data_AF-A0A172TKS4-F1
#
_entry.id   AF-A0A172TKS4-F1
#
_cell.length_a   1.000
_cell.length_b   1.000
_cell.length_c   1.000
_cell.angle_alpha   90.00
_cell.angle_beta   90.00
_cell.angle_gamma   90.00
#
_symmetry.space_group_name_H-M   'P 1'
#
loop_
_entity.id
_entity.type
_entity.pdbx_description
1 polymer ?
#
loop_
_entity_poly.entity_id
_entity_poly.type
_entity_poly.pdbx_seq_one_letter_code
_entity_poly.pdbx_strand_id
1 'polypeptide(L)'
;MTRIVTIPWGSAMLSGWLAIITGSLYLDRDHFRFAILGNEAGSQWEAVSFWSDISIGLGVAVLGLLLLRRLHFQISNLYIPLFLIILALIQIAPLGLWAMLGLLSGDTESWEGVGIHAVNLLIMMIAAIRFRSLWNSSREN
;
A
#
# COMPACT_ATOMS: atom_id res chain seq x y z
N MET A 1 -26.55 10.03 16.70
CA MET A 1 -26.13 8.63 16.47
C MET A 1 -25.25 8.59 15.24
N THR A 2 -23.97 8.24 15.38
CA THR A 2 -23.05 8.01 14.26
C THR A 2 -23.41 6.69 13.58
N ARG A 3 -23.86 6.73 12.33
CA ARG A 3 -24.18 5.52 11.56
C ARG A 3 -22.90 4.72 11.29
N ILE A 4 -23.00 3.40 11.41
CA ILE A 4 -21.90 2.48 11.15
C ILE A 4 -21.75 2.37 9.62
N VAL A 5 -20.74 3.03 9.08
CA VAL A 5 -20.36 2.84 7.68
C VAL A 5 -19.68 1.48 7.57
N THR A 6 -20.20 0.63 6.70
CA THR A 6 -19.61 -0.68 6.41
C THR A 6 -18.27 -0.48 5.72
N ILE A 7 -17.24 -1.19 6.20
CA ILE A 7 -15.92 -1.14 5.58
C ILE A 7 -15.88 -2.18 4.44
N PRO A 8 -15.27 -1.87 3.29
CA PRO A 8 -15.03 -2.86 2.26
C PRO A 8 -13.90 -3.81 2.68
N TRP A 9 -14.23 -4.74 3.59
CA TRP A 9 -13.31 -5.63 4.30
C TRP A 9 -12.34 -6.37 3.36
N GLY A 10 -12.86 -6.96 2.29
CA GLY A 10 -12.03 -7.75 1.37
C GLY A 10 -10.91 -6.94 0.73
N SER A 11 -11.22 -5.75 0.18
CA SER A 11 -10.22 -4.90 -0.47
C SER A 11 -9.29 -4.24 0.54
N ALA A 12 -9.78 -3.83 1.72
CA ALA A 12 -8.92 -3.26 2.76
C ALA A 12 -7.94 -4.30 3.33
N MET A 13 -8.40 -5.53 3.55
CA MET A 13 -7.56 -6.64 4.00
C MET A 13 -6.52 -7.00 2.93
N LEU A 14 -6.93 -7.05 1.66
CA LEU A 14 -6.01 -7.31 0.56
C LEU A 14 -4.95 -6.21 0.44
N SER A 15 -5.32 -4.93 0.55
CA SER A 15 -4.36 -3.81 0.58
C SER A 15 -3.34 -3.95 1.72
N GLY A 16 -3.79 -4.34 2.91
CA GLY A 16 -2.90 -4.55 4.06
C GLY A 16 -1.88 -5.67 3.81
N TRP A 17 -2.33 -6.82 3.29
CA TRP A 17 -1.44 -7.93 2.96
C TRP A 17 -0.46 -7.59 1.84
N LEU A 18 -0.95 -6.95 0.78
CA LEU A 18 -0.11 -6.55 -0.34
C LEU A 18 0.96 -5.54 0.08
N ALA A 19 0.64 -4.58 0.95
CA ALA A 19 1.62 -3.63 1.49
C ALA A 19 2.74 -4.33 2.28
N ILE A 20 2.40 -5.37 3.06
CA ILE A 20 3.38 -6.19 3.78
C ILE A 20 4.22 -7.00 2.81
N ILE A 21 3.60 -7.72 1.87
CA ILE A 21 4.32 -8.56 0.90
C ILE A 21 5.29 -7.71 0.08
N THR A 22 4.81 -6.60 -0.47
CA THR A 22 5.65 -5.70 -1.28
C THR A 22 6.79 -5.10 -0.48
N GLY A 23 6.54 -4.60 0.74
CA GLY A 23 7.62 -4.12 1.61
C GLY A 23 8.64 -5.22 1.94
N SER A 24 8.19 -6.45 2.21
CA SER A 24 9.09 -7.57 2.49
C SER A 24 9.96 -7.95 1.28
N LEU A 25 9.44 -7.84 0.06
CA LEU A 25 10.22 -8.11 -1.15
C LEU A 25 11.38 -7.12 -1.35
N TYR A 26 11.25 -5.89 -0.86
CA TYR A 26 12.34 -4.90 -0.89
C TYR A 26 13.41 -5.11 0.18
N LEU A 27 13.05 -5.79 1.28
CA LEU A 27 14.04 -6.21 2.28
C LEU A 27 14.89 -7.37 1.75
N ASP A 28 14.37 -8.13 0.79
CA ASP A 28 15.11 -9.15 0.07
C ASP A 28 15.90 -8.55 -1.11
N ARG A 29 17.20 -8.39 -0.90
CA ARG A 29 18.11 -7.78 -1.88
C ARG A 29 18.31 -8.60 -3.15
N ASP A 30 17.81 -9.84 -3.18
CA ASP A 30 17.95 -10.70 -4.34
C ASP A 30 16.88 -10.48 -5.41
N HIS A 31 15.71 -9.96 -5.04
CA HIS A 31 14.57 -9.82 -5.97
C HIS A 31 14.49 -8.45 -6.66
N PHE A 32 14.93 -7.37 -6.03
CA PHE A 32 14.90 -6.02 -6.61
C PHE A 32 16.28 -5.39 -6.57
N ARG A 33 17.06 -5.55 -7.65
CA ARG A 33 18.46 -5.08 -7.66
C ARG A 33 18.56 -3.69 -8.29
N PHE A 34 19.07 -2.72 -7.52
CA PHE A 34 19.45 -1.39 -8.02
C PHE A 34 20.76 -1.40 -8.83
N ALA A 35 21.02 -2.45 -9.60
CA ALA A 35 22.32 -2.70 -10.26
C ALA A 35 22.75 -1.55 -11.19
N ILE A 36 21.78 -0.83 -11.77
CA ILE A 36 22.01 0.34 -12.65
C ILE A 36 22.67 1.52 -11.93
N LEU A 37 22.54 1.62 -10.61
CA LEU A 37 22.92 2.82 -9.84
C LEU A 37 24.36 2.79 -9.30
N GLY A 38 25.11 1.71 -9.54
CA GLY A 38 26.53 1.62 -9.17
C GLY A 38 26.78 1.95 -7.69
N ASN A 39 27.71 2.86 -7.41
CA ASN A 39 28.08 3.26 -6.04
C ASN A 39 26.95 3.98 -5.28
N GLU A 40 25.92 4.49 -5.96
CA GLU A 40 24.75 5.11 -5.32
C GLU A 40 23.76 4.08 -4.77
N ALA A 41 23.93 2.80 -5.10
CA ALA A 41 23.03 1.75 -4.64
C ALA A 41 22.90 1.70 -3.10
N GLY A 42 23.95 2.03 -2.34
CA GLY A 42 23.94 1.99 -0.88
C GLY A 42 22.93 2.95 -0.23
N SER A 43 22.92 4.23 -0.63
CA SER A 43 21.96 5.22 -0.11
C SER A 43 20.53 4.95 -0.60
N GLN A 44 20.40 4.35 -1.79
CA GLN A 44 19.11 3.92 -2.30
C GLN A 44 18.54 2.75 -1.48
N TRP A 45 19.38 1.81 -1.05
CA TRP A 45 18.95 0.71 -0.17
C TRP A 45 18.43 1.21 1.17
N GLU A 46 19.02 2.25 1.76
CA GLU A 46 18.51 2.85 3.00
C GLU A 46 17.15 3.50 2.77
N ALA A 47 17.00 4.28 1.68
CA ALA A 47 15.72 4.89 1.32
C ALA A 47 14.64 3.82 1.08
N VAL A 48 14.97 2.78 0.31
CA VAL A 48 14.08 1.66 0.00
C VAL A 48 13.69 0.89 1.25
N SER A 49 14.65 0.60 2.14
CA SER A 49 14.37 -0.07 3.42
C SER A 49 13.43 0.78 4.29
N PHE A 50 13.68 2.08 4.38
CA PHE A 50 12.79 3.00 5.09
C PHE A 50 11.35 2.98 4.56
N TRP A 51 11.18 3.06 3.23
CA TRP A 51 9.85 2.99 2.62
C TRP A 51 9.19 1.62 2.80
N SER A 52 9.99 0.55 2.81
CA SER A 52 9.54 -0.82 3.03
C SER A 52 9.02 -1.02 4.45
N ASP A 53 9.77 -0.55 5.45
CA ASP A 53 9.38 -0.61 6.85
C ASP A 53 8.08 0.16 7.10
N ILE A 54 7.94 1.35 6.49
CA ILE A 54 6.69 2.11 6.59
C ILE A 54 5.54 1.36 5.90
N SER A 55 5.75 0.81 4.70
CA SER A 55 4.73 0.04 3.98
C SER A 55 4.25 -1.15 4.82
N ILE A 56 5.18 -1.91 5.39
CA ILE A 56 4.88 -3.04 6.27
C ILE A 56 4.12 -2.56 7.52
N GLY A 57 4.64 -1.54 8.20
CA GLY A 57 4.03 -1.01 9.42
C GLY A 57 2.58 -0.52 9.20
N LEU A 58 2.33 0.18 8.10
CA LEU A 58 0.99 0.61 7.72
C LEU A 58 0.08 -0.56 7.31
N GLY A 59 0.62 -1.55 6.59
CA GLY A 59 -0.11 -2.77 6.25
C GLY A 59 -0.56 -3.52 7.50
N VAL A 60 0.35 -3.71 8.46
CA VAL A 60 0.05 -4.29 9.79
C VAL A 60 -0.98 -3.46 10.53
N ALA A 61 -0.86 -2.12 10.52
CA ALA A 61 -1.84 -1.25 11.17
C ALA A 61 -3.24 -1.38 10.56
N VAL A 62 -3.38 -1.46 9.22
CA VAL A 62 -4.67 -1.69 8.56
C VAL A 62 -5.25 -3.04 8.98
N LEU A 63 -4.46 -4.12 8.95
CA LEU A 63 -4.91 -5.45 9.35
C LEU A 63 -5.29 -5.49 10.84
N GLY A 64 -4.52 -4.83 11.70
CA GLY A 64 -4.81 -4.70 13.13
C GLY A 64 -6.11 -3.94 13.40
N LEU A 65 -6.33 -2.81 12.73
CA LEU A 65 -7.58 -2.05 12.83
C LEU A 65 -8.79 -2.86 12.35
N LEU A 66 -8.63 -3.62 11.27
CA LEU A 66 -9.65 -4.55 10.80
C LEU A 66 -9.91 -5.64 11.86
N LEU A 67 -8.87 -6.28 12.40
CA LEU A 67 -9.04 -7.31 13.43
C LEU A 67 -9.77 -6.77 14.67
N LEU A 68 -9.34 -5.63 15.20
CA LEU A 68 -9.97 -5.00 16.35
C LEU A 68 -11.45 -4.68 16.09
N ARG A 69 -11.78 -4.22 14.88
CA ARG A 69 -13.18 -3.97 14.50
C ARG A 69 -13.99 -5.27 14.42
N ARG A 70 -13.38 -6.37 14.00
CA ARG A 70 -14.01 -7.71 13.98
C ARG A 70 -14.26 -8.22 15.41
N LEU A 71 -13.40 -7.84 16.35
CA LEU A 71 -13.55 -8.10 17.78
C LEU A 71 -14.47 -7.09 18.48
N HIS A 72 -15.27 -6.32 17.74
CA HIS A 72 -16.26 -5.35 18.25
C HIS A 72 -15.68 -4.19 19.06
N PHE A 73 -14.38 -3.88 18.93
CA PHE A 73 -13.84 -2.65 19.51
C PHE A 73 -14.39 -1.42 18.79
N GLN A 74 -14.70 -0.38 19.55
CA GLN A 74 -15.18 0.90 19.02
C GLN A 74 -14.01 1.68 18.39
N ILE A 75 -13.84 1.49 17.08
CA ILE A 75 -12.84 2.18 16.28
C ILE A 75 -13.54 3.21 15.39
N SER A 76 -12.97 4.40 15.29
CA SER A 76 -13.47 5.44 14.38
C SER A 76 -13.54 4.92 12.93
N ASN A 77 -14.65 5.20 12.24
CA ASN A 77 -14.83 4.87 10.83
C ASN A 77 -13.81 5.56 9.91
N LEU A 78 -13.05 6.55 10.42
CA LEU A 78 -12.07 7.32 9.66
C LEU A 78 -10.68 6.67 9.61
N TYR A 79 -10.31 5.82 10.59
CA TYR A 79 -8.93 5.34 10.68
C TYR A 79 -8.55 4.43 9.53
N ILE A 80 -9.36 3.42 9.20
CA ILE A 80 -9.04 2.50 8.09
C ILE A 80 -8.91 3.23 6.74
N PRO A 81 -9.86 4.10 6.34
CA PRO A 81 -9.69 4.93 5.14
C PRO A 81 -8.44 5.81 5.17
N LEU A 82 -8.13 6.44 6.31
CA LEU A 82 -6.95 7.28 6.45
C LEU A 82 -5.66 6.49 6.20
N PHE A 83 -5.52 5.32 6.84
CA PHE A 83 -4.35 4.46 6.62
C PHE A 83 -4.26 3.94 5.19
N LEU A 84 -5.38 3.64 4.53
CA LEU A 84 -5.39 3.27 3.11
C LEU A 84 -4.94 4.42 2.19
N ILE A 85 -5.30 5.67 2.51
CA ILE A 85 -4.83 6.85 1.77
C ILE A 85 -3.32 7.02 1.97
N ILE A 86 -2.83 6.92 3.20
CA ILE A 86 -1.40 7.03 3.49
C ILE A 86 -0.62 5.91 2.76
N LEU A 87 -1.12 4.67 2.81
CA LEU A 87 -0.55 3.56 2.04
C LEU A 87 -0.50 3.90 0.54
N ALA A 88 -1.59 4.38 -0.05
CA ALA A 88 -1.61 4.75 -1.46
C ALA A 88 -0.57 5.82 -1.79
N LEU A 89 -0.44 6.87 -0.98
CA LEU A 89 0.56 7.93 -1.20
C LEU A 89 1.99 7.37 -1.18
N ILE A 90 2.29 6.45 -0.28
CA ILE A 90 3.62 5.84 -0.16
C ILE A 90 3.95 4.94 -1.34
N GLN A 91 2.95 4.33 -1.99
CA GLN A 91 3.18 3.50 -3.18
C GLN A 91 3.47 4.33 -4.44
N ILE A 92 3.16 5.63 -4.47
CA ILE A 92 3.39 6.49 -5.64
C ILE A 92 4.88 6.71 -5.89
N ALA A 93 5.66 6.98 -4.84
CA ALA A 93 7.10 7.22 -4.96
C ALA A 93 7.86 6.03 -5.59
N PRO A 94 7.74 4.79 -5.08
CA PRO A 94 8.41 3.64 -5.69
C PRO A 94 7.82 3.30 -7.07
N LEU A 95 6.52 3.49 -7.31
CA LEU A 95 5.97 3.34 -8.67
C LEU A 95 6.68 4.27 -9.66
N GLY A 96 6.86 5.55 -9.29
CA GLY A 96 7.57 6.51 -10.12
C GLY A 96 9.03 6.14 -10.34
N LEU A 97 9.72 5.69 -9.29
CA LEU A 97 11.10 5.22 -9.37
C LEU A 97 11.25 4.05 -10.35
N TRP A 98 10.42 3.00 -10.22
CA TRP A 98 10.50 1.83 -11.09
C TRP A 98 10.06 2.12 -12.52
N ALA A 99 9.07 2.99 -12.71
CA ALA A 99 8.69 3.44 -14.04
C ALA A 99 9.85 4.21 -14.71
N MET A 100 10.53 5.08 -13.97
CA MET A 100 11.70 5.79 -14.47
C MET A 100 12.83 4.82 -14.80
N LEU A 101 13.17 3.89 -13.90
CA LEU A 101 14.22 2.90 -14.14
C LEU A 101 13.90 2.04 -15.36
N GLY A 102 12.68 1.51 -15.48
CA GLY A 102 12.27 0.67 -16.61
C GLY A 102 12.29 1.39 -17.96
N LEU A 103 12.02 2.70 -17.98
CA LEU A 103 12.17 3.53 -19.18
C LEU A 103 13.64 3.78 -19.57
N LEU A 104 14.55 3.82 -18.59
CA LEU A 104 15.97 4.09 -18.81
C LEU A 104 16.78 2.82 -19.12
N SER A 105 16.50 1.71 -18.43
CA SER A 105 17.24 0.45 -18.54
C SER A 105 16.64 -0.54 -19.53
N GLY A 106 15.31 -0.52 -19.70
CA GLY A 106 14.58 -1.53 -20.45
C GLY A 106 14.60 -2.93 -19.82
N ASP A 107 15.03 -3.08 -18.56
CA ASP A 107 15.11 -4.38 -17.88
C ASP A 107 13.77 -4.87 -17.35
N THR A 108 13.62 -6.19 -17.25
CA THR A 108 12.37 -6.83 -16.82
C THR A 108 12.08 -6.58 -15.34
N GLU A 109 13.11 -6.54 -14.50
CA GLU A 109 12.99 -6.30 -13.05
C GLU A 109 12.29 -4.95 -12.76
N SER A 110 12.62 -3.90 -13.51
CA SER A 110 11.96 -2.61 -13.31
C SER A 110 10.48 -2.63 -13.67
N TRP A 111 10.10 -3.34 -14.72
CA TRP A 111 8.71 -3.49 -15.11
C TRP A 111 7.91 -4.37 -14.14
N GLU A 112 8.55 -5.36 -13.51
CA GLU A 112 7.97 -6.12 -12.40
C GLU A 112 7.70 -5.22 -11.19
N GLY A 113 8.64 -4.33 -10.86
CA GLY A 113 8.46 -3.29 -9.85
C GLY A 113 7.29 -2.35 -10.16
N VAL A 114 7.14 -1.89 -11.41
CA VAL A 114 5.96 -1.11 -11.84
C VAL A 114 4.67 -1.91 -11.63
N GLY A 115 4.66 -3.17 -12.06
CA GLY A 115 3.49 -4.04 -11.99
C GLY A 115 2.99 -4.23 -10.55
N ILE A 116 3.90 -4.52 -9.62
CA ILE A 116 3.53 -4.79 -8.23
C ILE A 116 2.93 -3.55 -7.55
N HIS A 117 3.52 -2.36 -7.79
CA HIS A 117 3.01 -1.11 -7.23
C HIS A 117 1.72 -0.64 -7.89
N ALA A 118 1.58 -0.82 -9.20
CA ALA A 118 0.35 -0.50 -9.93
C ALA A 118 -0.83 -1.34 -9.43
N VAL A 119 -0.61 -2.65 -9.21
CA VAL A 119 -1.63 -3.54 -8.63
C VAL A 119 -2.00 -3.11 -7.22
N ASN A 120 -1.02 -2.80 -6.37
CA ASN A 120 -1.28 -2.31 -5.01
C ASN A 120 -2.17 -1.06 -5.01
N LEU A 121 -1.78 -0.06 -5.81
CA LEU A 121 -2.52 1.19 -5.95
C LEU A 121 -3.94 0.94 -6.47
N LEU A 122 -4.10 0.09 -7.49
CA LEU A 122 -5.42 -0.27 -8.03
C LEU A 122 -6.33 -0.86 -6.95
N ILE A 123 -5.83 -1.81 -6.14
CA ILE A 123 -6.61 -2.41 -5.06
C ILE A 123 -6.97 -1.36 -3.99
N MET A 124 -6.05 -0.47 -3.63
CA MET A 124 -6.32 0.63 -2.69
C MET A 124 -7.36 1.61 -3.24
N MET A 125 -7.31 1.93 -4.53
CA MET A 125 -8.33 2.77 -5.19
C MET A 125 -9.71 2.09 -5.19
N ILE A 126 -9.77 0.78 -5.46
CA ILE A 126 -11.03 0.01 -5.35
C ILE A 126 -11.57 0.08 -3.92
N ALA A 127 -10.71 -0.07 -2.91
CA ALA A 127 -11.11 0.06 -1.51
C ALA A 127 -11.68 1.47 -1.21
N ALA A 128 -11.03 2.53 -1.71
CA ALA A 128 -11.47 3.91 -1.52
C ALA A 128 -12.81 4.19 -2.22
N ILE A 129 -13.01 3.72 -3.45
CA ILE A 129 -14.26 3.89 -4.21
C ILE A 129 -15.41 3.19 -3.48
N ARG A 130 -15.19 1.94 -3.03
CA ARG A 130 -16.20 1.19 -2.26
C ARG A 130 -16.53 1.88 -0.95
N PHE A 131 -15.52 2.39 -0.24
CA PHE A 131 -15.75 3.16 0.99
C PHE A 131 -16.59 4.41 0.74
N ARG A 132 -16.27 5.19 -0.31
CA ARG A 132 -17.05 6.37 -0.70
C ARG A 132 -18.50 6.03 -1.02
N SER A 133 -18.74 4.94 -1.75
CA SER A 133 -20.09 4.47 -2.09
C SER A 133 -20.89 4.14 -0.83
N LEU A 134 -20.32 3.35 0.09
CA LEU A 134 -20.96 2.97 1.35
C LEU A 134 -21.20 4.18 2.26
N TRP A 135 -20.27 5.13 2.27
CA TRP A 135 -20.41 6.39 2.99
C TRP A 135 -21.61 7.20 2.48
N ASN A 136 -21.73 7.38 1.16
CA ASN A 136 -22.83 8.14 0.57
C ASN A 136 -24.19 7.49 0.84
N SER A 137 -24.32 6.17 0.65
CA SER A 137 -25.56 5.44 0.94
C SER A 137 -25.97 5.53 2.41
N SER A 138 -25.03 5.70 3.34
CA SER A 138 -25.34 5.89 4.75
C SER A 138 -25.94 7.26 5.09
N ARG A 139 -25.72 8.28 4.23
CA ARG A 139 -26.21 9.65 4.40
C ARG A 139 -27.58 9.89 3.76
N GLU A 140 -27.94 9.11 2.74
CA GLU A 140 -29.20 9.23 2.02
C GLU A 140 -30.38 8.54 2.74
N ASN A 141 -30.07 7.55 3.57
CA ASN A 141 -31.04 6.88 4.44
C ASN A 141 -31.12 7.55 5.82
#